data_AF-A0A933LZH0-F1
#
_entry.id   AF-A0A933LZH0-F1
#
_cell.length_a   1.000
_cell.length_b   1.000
_cell.length_c   1.000
_cell.angle_alpha   90.00
_cell.angle_beta   90.00
_cell.angle_gamma   90.00
#
_symmetry.space_group_name_H-M   'P 1'
#
loop_
_entity.id
_entity.type
_entity.pdbx_description
1 polymer ?
#
loop_
_entity_poly.entity_id
_entity_poly.type
_entity_poly.pdbx_seq_one_letter_code
_entity_poly.pdbx_strand_id
1 'polypeptide(L)'
;MKLPGGDRIAVFVRDEQLSNQIAFNIQTLGGAGRWAREVLASRRRQTGRLGAGLTLLAVEGETFGHHHPGEEHFLHWLLSYEADSIGLAVTTLERYLRDNPPQTEVTIKEYTSWSCTHGLGRYVAGCACTPGDSHWKGALRRALDNLSNNVDDLYVQIAQDAHLDPWKLRNNYVSVTLGQVEANQFLKNEGLQDDSLAERLTKLLAASYFRQRMYVSGTFKHDDLARVESRYAIANGLRAALLVADVTGDDLIPAFRRDLAQAVSTRTNLTGADYLDQIQHSSNPPEGSKTFGSV
;
A
#
# COMPACT_ATOMS: atom_id res chain seq x y z
N MET A 1 -16.03 15.95 7.73
CA MET A 1 -16.96 15.14 6.89
C MET A 1 -17.78 14.25 7.80
N LYS A 2 -19.08 14.11 7.54
CA LYS A 2 -19.95 13.15 8.23
C LYS A 2 -19.89 11.81 7.49
N LEU A 3 -19.86 10.71 8.23
CA LEU A 3 -19.83 9.35 7.69
C LEU A 3 -21.23 8.70 7.74
N PRO A 4 -21.51 7.71 6.87
CA PRO A 4 -22.66 6.83 7.03
C PRO A 4 -22.55 6.13 8.39
N GLY A 5 -23.41 6.49 9.35
CA GLY A 5 -23.33 6.01 10.74
C GLY A 5 -23.30 7.12 11.79
N GLY A 6 -23.15 8.39 11.39
CA GLY A 6 -23.18 9.54 12.30
C GLY A 6 -21.81 9.97 12.82
N ASP A 7 -20.78 9.16 12.61
CA ASP A 7 -19.39 9.49 12.92
C ASP A 7 -18.86 10.64 12.04
N ARG A 8 -17.75 11.24 12.48
CA ARG A 8 -17.14 12.40 11.82
C ARG A 8 -15.63 12.21 11.69
N ILE A 9 -15.10 12.59 10.54
CA ILE A 9 -13.66 12.68 10.30
C ILE A 9 -13.27 14.12 9.92
N ALA A 10 -12.12 14.57 10.40
CA ALA A 10 -11.49 15.80 9.93
C ALA A 10 -10.77 15.53 8.60
N VAL A 11 -10.84 16.48 7.66
CA VAL A 11 -10.21 16.36 6.34
C VAL A 11 -9.27 17.54 6.15
N PHE A 12 -8.02 17.24 5.82
CA PHE A 12 -7.02 18.23 5.43
C PHE A 12 -6.74 18.11 3.94
N VAL A 13 -6.73 19.26 3.26
CA VAL A 13 -6.48 19.31 1.82
C VAL A 13 -5.05 19.79 1.60
N ARG A 14 -4.24 18.95 0.95
CA ARG A 14 -2.87 19.33 0.57
C ARG A 14 -2.91 20.39 -0.51
N ASP A 15 -1.88 21.23 -0.54
CA ASP A 15 -1.61 22.04 -1.71
C ASP A 15 -0.93 21.20 -2.80
N GLU A 16 -1.67 20.91 -3.87
CA GLU A 16 -1.19 20.04 -4.93
C GLU A 16 0.03 20.62 -5.65
N GLN A 17 0.00 21.91 -6.01
CA GLN A 17 1.05 22.54 -6.80
C GLN A 17 2.39 22.58 -6.04
N LEU A 18 2.37 23.04 -4.80
CA LEU A 18 3.58 23.13 -3.98
C LEU A 18 4.10 21.74 -3.61
N SER A 19 3.21 20.79 -3.31
CA SER A 19 3.61 19.40 -3.04
C SER A 19 4.30 18.79 -4.26
N ASN A 20 3.73 18.96 -5.46
CA ASN A 20 4.31 18.41 -6.69
C ASN A 20 5.62 19.13 -7.06
N GLN A 21 5.73 20.43 -6.78
CA GLN A 21 6.97 21.18 -6.96
C GLN A 21 8.11 20.61 -6.11
N ILE A 22 7.86 20.28 -4.84
CA ILE A 22 8.83 19.58 -3.98
C ILE A 22 9.09 18.17 -4.52
N ALA A 23 8.04 17.37 -4.79
CA ALA A 23 8.20 15.98 -5.16
C ALA A 23 9.03 15.77 -6.44
N PHE A 24 8.87 16.65 -7.44
CA PHE A 24 9.43 16.44 -8.77
C PHE A 24 10.52 17.45 -9.17
N ASN A 25 10.59 18.62 -8.54
CA ASN A 25 11.44 19.73 -8.99
C ASN A 25 12.33 20.32 -7.89
N ILE A 26 12.47 19.67 -6.73
CA ILE A 26 13.19 20.19 -5.55
C ILE A 26 14.60 20.72 -5.86
N GLN A 27 15.35 20.01 -6.72
CA GLN A 27 16.71 20.38 -7.12
C GLN A 27 16.79 21.72 -7.88
N THR A 28 15.67 22.17 -8.47
CA THR A 28 15.58 23.42 -9.24
C THR A 28 15.10 24.61 -8.41
N LEU A 29 14.75 24.39 -7.14
CA LEU A 29 14.16 25.42 -6.27
C LEU A 29 15.20 26.38 -5.68
N GLY A 30 16.49 26.08 -5.86
CA GLY A 30 17.59 26.89 -5.32
C GLY A 30 17.71 26.80 -3.79
N GLY A 31 17.30 25.68 -3.21
CA GLY A 31 17.36 25.40 -1.77
C GLY A 31 16.17 25.94 -0.97
N ALA A 32 16.06 25.47 0.28
CA ALA A 32 14.92 25.75 1.15
C ALA A 32 14.72 27.25 1.40
N GLY A 33 15.79 28.01 1.63
CA GLY A 33 15.68 29.44 1.95
C GLY A 33 15.20 30.29 0.79
N ARG A 34 15.68 30.03 -0.44
CA ARG A 34 15.17 30.73 -1.62
C ARG A 34 13.69 30.41 -1.82
N TRP A 35 13.34 29.13 -1.78
CA TRP A 35 11.97 28.68 -1.98
C TRP A 35 11.01 29.23 -0.92
N ALA A 36 11.39 29.22 0.36
CA ALA A 36 10.60 29.79 1.44
C ALA A 36 10.32 31.29 1.22
N ARG A 37 11.34 32.08 0.89
CA ARG A 37 11.19 33.54 0.67
C ARG A 37 10.40 33.89 -0.58
N GLU A 38 10.63 33.20 -1.69
CA GLU A 38 10.00 33.52 -2.97
C GLU A 38 8.58 32.94 -3.08
N VAL A 39 8.37 31.74 -2.55
CA VAL A 39 7.11 30.98 -2.73
C VAL A 39 6.23 31.07 -1.48
N LEU A 40 6.70 30.57 -0.34
CA LEU A 40 5.86 30.47 0.87
C LEU A 40 5.53 31.86 1.45
N ALA A 41 6.50 32.78 1.51
CA ALA A 41 6.25 34.12 2.02
C ALA A 41 5.34 34.93 1.08
N SER A 42 5.45 34.72 -0.24
CA SER A 42 4.55 35.33 -1.22
C SER A 42 3.11 34.84 -1.04
N ARG A 43 2.93 33.52 -0.90
CA ARG A 43 1.63 32.91 -0.62
C ARG A 43 0.99 33.46 0.65
N ARG A 44 1.76 33.53 1.75
CA ARG A 44 1.30 34.12 3.02
C ARG A 44 0.81 35.56 2.86
N ARG A 45 1.49 36.38 2.04
CA ARG A 45 1.07 37.76 1.77
C ARG A 45 -0.24 37.82 0.97
N GLN A 46 -0.39 36.95 -0.02
CA GLN A 46 -1.59 36.90 -0.87
C GLN A 46 -2.84 36.47 -0.10
N THR A 47 -2.70 35.57 0.87
CA THR A 47 -3.84 35.05 1.64
C THR A 47 -4.27 35.99 2.79
N GLY A 48 -3.41 36.92 3.22
CA GLY A 48 -3.74 37.98 4.20
C GLY A 48 -4.20 37.47 5.58
N ARG A 49 -4.84 38.34 6.38
CA ARG A 49 -5.43 37.97 7.71
C ARG A 49 -6.61 37.00 7.61
N LEU A 50 -7.29 36.95 6.45
CA LEU A 50 -8.35 35.98 6.13
C LEU A 50 -7.79 34.58 5.81
N GLY A 51 -6.48 34.50 5.59
CA GLY A 51 -5.73 33.30 5.24
C GLY A 51 -4.82 32.76 6.33
N ALA A 52 -5.13 33.04 7.60
CA ALA A 52 -4.47 32.48 8.78
C ALA A 52 -4.78 30.97 8.95
N GLY A 53 -4.61 30.19 7.88
CA GLY A 53 -4.89 28.77 7.82
C GLY A 53 -3.64 27.93 7.63
N LEU A 54 -3.82 26.62 7.73
CA LEU A 54 -2.77 25.63 7.47
C LEU A 54 -2.41 25.57 5.98
N THR A 55 -1.12 25.64 5.66
CA THR A 55 -0.60 25.17 4.36
C THR A 55 -0.07 23.77 4.54
N LEU A 56 -0.77 22.78 3.97
CA LEU A 56 -0.35 21.38 4.03
C LEU A 56 0.38 21.00 2.74
N LEU A 57 1.62 20.52 2.89
CA LEU A 57 2.39 19.90 1.82
C LEU A 57 2.47 18.40 2.10
N ALA A 58 2.19 17.57 1.11
CA ALA A 58 2.24 16.12 1.26
C ALA A 58 3.00 15.50 0.08
N VAL A 59 4.09 14.81 0.39
CA VAL A 59 5.00 14.17 -0.57
C VAL A 59 5.36 12.76 -0.06
N GLU A 60 5.82 11.89 -0.96
CA GLU A 60 6.40 10.59 -0.58
C GLU A 60 7.68 10.84 0.25
N GLY A 61 7.90 10.09 1.33
CA GLY A 61 9.06 10.34 2.23
C GLY A 61 10.39 10.14 1.50
N GLU A 62 10.38 9.21 0.55
CA GLU A 62 11.46 8.88 -0.38
C GLU A 62 11.85 10.06 -1.28
N THR A 63 11.04 11.12 -1.39
CA THR A 63 11.42 12.37 -2.06
C THR A 63 12.75 12.91 -1.53
N PHE A 64 12.98 12.82 -0.22
CA PHE A 64 14.18 13.33 0.42
C PHE A 64 15.20 12.21 0.60
N GLY A 65 16.28 12.24 -0.19
CA GLY A 65 17.38 11.28 -0.12
C GLY A 65 17.32 10.14 -1.13
N HIS A 66 16.18 9.45 -1.29
CA HIS A 66 16.08 8.33 -2.24
C HIS A 66 15.86 8.81 -3.68
N HIS A 67 14.80 9.58 -3.93
CA HIS A 67 14.53 10.14 -5.26
C HIS A 67 15.44 11.32 -5.59
N HIS A 68 15.74 12.15 -4.59
CA HIS A 68 16.65 13.30 -4.73
C HIS A 68 17.73 13.26 -3.63
N PRO A 69 18.89 12.65 -3.91
CA PRO A 69 20.00 12.58 -2.95
C PRO A 69 20.46 13.96 -2.49
N GLY A 70 20.65 14.14 -1.17
CA GLY A 70 21.08 15.41 -0.56
C GLY A 70 19.93 16.34 -0.17
N GLU A 71 18.71 16.11 -0.66
CA GLU A 71 17.56 16.97 -0.40
C GLU A 71 16.91 16.73 0.98
N GLU A 72 17.38 15.75 1.76
CA GLU A 72 17.14 15.70 3.20
C GLU A 72 17.60 16.98 3.90
N HIS A 73 18.63 17.66 3.37
CA HIS A 73 19.04 18.97 3.85
C HIS A 73 18.00 20.04 3.55
N PHE A 74 17.36 20.05 2.38
CA PHE A 74 16.28 20.98 2.07
C PHE A 74 15.16 20.84 3.11
N LEU A 75 14.74 19.61 3.42
CA LEU A 75 13.72 19.36 4.44
C LEU A 75 14.17 19.86 5.81
N HIS A 76 15.40 19.54 6.23
CA HIS A 76 15.95 19.99 7.50
C HIS A 76 15.96 21.52 7.62
N TRP A 77 16.48 22.22 6.61
CA TRP A 77 16.57 23.67 6.62
C TRP A 77 15.20 24.35 6.59
N LEU A 78 14.28 23.83 5.77
CA LEU A 78 12.91 24.33 5.69
C LEU A 78 12.21 24.28 7.05
N LEU A 79 12.28 23.13 7.73
CA LEU A 79 11.58 22.90 8.99
C LEU A 79 12.27 23.56 10.19
N SER A 80 13.60 23.66 10.19
CA SER A 80 14.35 24.12 11.37
C SER A 80 14.59 25.63 11.38
N TYR A 81 14.62 26.28 10.21
CA TYR A 81 15.02 27.69 10.11
C TYR A 81 14.14 28.51 9.16
N GLU A 82 13.92 28.03 7.93
CA GLU A 82 13.41 28.90 6.86
C GLU A 82 11.91 29.19 6.98
N ALA A 83 11.11 28.26 7.53
CA ALA A 83 9.71 28.53 7.80
C ALA A 83 9.54 29.63 8.88
N ASP A 84 10.30 29.54 9.97
CA ASP A 84 10.25 30.51 11.08
C ASP A 84 10.75 31.89 10.62
N SER A 85 11.81 31.94 9.81
CA SER A 85 12.40 33.19 9.31
C SER A 85 11.44 34.04 8.48
N ILE A 86 10.40 33.42 7.88
CA ILE A 86 9.35 34.10 7.13
C ILE A 86 8.01 34.23 7.90
N GLY A 87 8.02 33.88 9.19
CA GLY A 87 6.88 33.97 10.10
C GLY A 87 5.83 32.89 9.90
N LEU A 88 6.23 31.67 9.51
CA LEU A 88 5.39 30.48 9.49
C LEU A 88 5.77 29.54 10.65
N ALA A 89 4.77 29.07 11.38
CA ALA A 89 4.97 28.05 12.40
C ALA A 89 4.81 26.65 11.79
N VAL A 90 5.83 25.79 11.97
CA VAL A 90 5.73 24.36 11.67
C VAL A 90 4.90 23.68 12.76
N THR A 91 3.95 22.84 12.36
CA THR A 91 3.05 22.14 13.29
C THR A 91 2.65 20.76 12.74
N THR A 92 2.01 19.95 13.57
CA THR A 92 1.42 18.67 13.18
C THR A 92 -0.08 18.83 12.91
N LEU A 93 -0.65 17.92 12.10
CA LEU A 93 -2.09 17.91 11.83
C LEU A 93 -2.92 17.73 13.11
N GLU A 94 -2.45 16.90 14.04
CA GLU A 94 -3.10 16.65 15.33
C GLU A 94 -3.16 17.93 16.18
N ARG A 95 -2.03 18.62 16.33
CA ARG A 95 -1.96 19.88 17.09
C ARG A 95 -2.84 20.95 16.44
N TYR A 96 -2.74 21.11 15.12
CA TYR A 96 -3.56 22.08 14.40
C TYR A 96 -5.06 21.77 14.56
N LEU A 97 -5.47 20.50 14.45
CA LEU A 97 -6.87 20.09 14.61
C LEU A 97 -7.42 20.43 16.00
N ARG A 98 -6.62 20.19 17.05
CA ARG A 98 -6.97 20.49 18.44
C ARG A 98 -7.24 21.98 18.65
N ASP A 99 -6.36 22.82 18.09
CA ASP A 99 -6.42 24.27 18.28
C ASP A 99 -7.39 24.95 17.29
N ASN A 100 -7.72 24.29 16.17
CA ASN A 100 -8.52 24.82 15.07
C ASN A 100 -9.56 23.77 14.59
N PRO A 101 -10.62 23.51 15.36
CA PRO A 101 -11.64 22.54 14.96
C PRO A 101 -12.35 22.98 13.65
N PRO A 102 -12.71 22.04 12.77
CA PRO A 102 -13.29 22.36 11.47
C PRO A 102 -14.66 23.06 11.61
N GLN A 103 -14.80 24.20 10.95
CA GLN A 103 -16.04 25.00 10.95
C GLN A 103 -16.94 24.72 9.74
N THR A 104 -16.45 23.95 8.77
CA THR A 104 -17.13 23.71 7.50
C THR A 104 -17.19 22.21 7.19
N GLU A 105 -18.29 21.78 6.59
CA GLU A 105 -18.43 20.43 6.07
C GLU A 105 -17.98 20.36 4.61
N VAL A 106 -17.28 19.28 4.27
CA VAL A 106 -16.81 18.98 2.92
C VAL A 106 -17.30 17.60 2.51
N THR A 107 -17.48 17.42 1.20
CA THR A 107 -17.79 16.13 0.58
C THR A 107 -16.58 15.68 -0.22
N ILE A 108 -16.16 14.43 -0.03
CA ILE A 108 -15.11 13.82 -0.85
C ILE A 108 -15.78 13.27 -2.11
N LYS A 109 -15.19 13.56 -3.27
CA LYS A 109 -15.60 12.90 -4.51
C LYS A 109 -15.07 11.47 -4.47
N GLU A 110 -15.98 10.50 -4.41
CA GLU A 110 -15.66 9.07 -4.37
C GLU A 110 -14.79 8.64 -5.55
N TYR A 111 -13.99 7.59 -5.34
CA TYR A 111 -13.07 7.02 -6.34
C TYR A 111 -12.10 8.04 -6.96
N THR A 112 -11.66 9.02 -6.18
CA THR A 112 -10.57 9.93 -6.55
C THR A 112 -9.25 9.52 -5.91
N SER A 113 -8.14 10.04 -6.45
CA SER A 113 -6.82 9.87 -5.85
C SER A 113 -6.01 11.16 -5.97
N TRP A 114 -5.04 11.33 -5.09
CA TRP A 114 -4.10 12.46 -5.14
C TRP A 114 -3.07 12.38 -6.27
N SER A 115 -2.93 11.22 -6.92
CA SER A 115 -1.85 10.89 -7.86
C SER A 115 -2.35 10.69 -9.30
N CYS A 116 -3.67 10.73 -9.52
CA CYS A 116 -4.28 10.52 -10.83
C CYS A 116 -5.53 11.39 -11.00
N THR A 117 -5.49 12.27 -12.00
CA THR A 117 -6.63 13.13 -12.38
C THR A 117 -7.81 12.33 -12.95
N HIS A 118 -7.59 11.08 -13.35
CA HIS A 118 -8.62 10.14 -13.82
C HIS A 118 -9.20 9.28 -12.68
N GLY A 119 -9.19 9.80 -11.45
CA GLY A 119 -9.67 9.10 -10.26
C GLY A 119 -8.81 7.87 -9.92
N LEU A 120 -9.44 6.70 -9.77
CA LEU A 120 -8.74 5.42 -9.59
C LEU A 120 -8.36 4.71 -10.90
N GLY A 121 -8.61 5.33 -12.06
CA GLY A 121 -8.41 4.68 -13.37
C GLY A 121 -7.03 4.03 -13.53
N ARG A 122 -5.96 4.72 -13.09
CA ARG A 122 -4.58 4.21 -13.07
C ARG A 122 -4.46 2.81 -12.48
N TYR A 123 -5.15 2.57 -11.36
CA TYR A 123 -5.01 1.37 -10.54
C TYR A 123 -6.02 0.27 -10.90
N VAL A 124 -7.17 0.63 -11.49
CA VAL A 124 -8.26 -0.32 -11.77
C VAL A 124 -8.12 -0.96 -13.16
N ALA A 125 -8.07 -0.12 -14.20
CA ALA A 125 -8.11 -0.57 -15.59
C ALA A 125 -7.01 0.05 -16.48
N GLY A 126 -6.30 1.06 -15.97
CA GLY A 126 -5.47 1.95 -16.77
C GLY A 126 -6.10 3.32 -17.00
N CYS A 127 -5.26 4.31 -17.27
CA CYS A 127 -5.63 5.67 -17.67
C CYS A 127 -4.65 6.13 -18.75
N ALA A 128 -5.00 7.17 -19.50
CA ALA A 128 -4.07 7.86 -20.39
C ALA A 128 -2.83 8.45 -19.66
N CYS A 129 -2.90 8.57 -18.34
CA CYS A 129 -1.81 9.04 -17.49
C CYS A 129 -0.73 7.99 -17.18
N THR A 130 -0.91 6.76 -17.63
CA THR A 130 0.10 5.70 -17.55
C THR A 130 0.44 5.27 -18.97
N PRO A 131 1.68 5.52 -19.44
CA PRO A 131 2.11 5.06 -20.76
C PRO A 131 2.03 3.53 -20.85
N GLY A 132 1.93 3.01 -22.08
CA GLY A 132 1.90 1.57 -22.34
C GLY A 132 0.51 0.94 -22.23
N ASP A 133 0.47 -0.38 -22.27
CA ASP A 133 -0.76 -1.15 -22.18
C ASP A 133 -1.11 -1.47 -20.72
N SER A 134 -2.32 -1.11 -20.30
CA SER A 134 -2.84 -1.36 -18.96
C SER A 134 -3.88 -2.49 -18.89
N HIS A 135 -4.21 -3.16 -20.01
CA HIS A 135 -5.21 -4.24 -20.04
C HIS A 135 -4.90 -5.38 -19.07
N TRP A 136 -3.62 -5.63 -18.79
CA TRP A 136 -3.17 -6.63 -17.82
C TRP A 136 -3.66 -6.36 -16.39
N LYS A 137 -3.94 -5.10 -16.00
CA LYS A 137 -4.32 -4.75 -14.62
C LYS A 137 -5.63 -5.40 -14.21
N GLY A 138 -6.64 -5.31 -15.08
CA GLY A 138 -7.95 -5.92 -14.84
C GLY A 138 -7.87 -7.45 -14.80
N ALA A 139 -7.07 -8.05 -15.68
CA ALA A 139 -6.86 -9.49 -15.71
C ALA A 139 -6.12 -9.98 -14.45
N LEU A 140 -5.03 -9.31 -14.05
CA LEU A 140 -4.31 -9.61 -12.83
C LEU A 140 -5.22 -9.46 -11.61
N ARG A 141 -5.97 -8.35 -11.50
CA ARG A 141 -6.90 -8.12 -10.40
C ARG A 141 -7.91 -9.25 -10.25
N ARG A 142 -8.52 -9.69 -11.35
CA ARG A 142 -9.45 -10.83 -11.34
C ARG A 142 -8.78 -12.12 -10.86
N ALA A 143 -7.56 -12.42 -11.32
CA ALA A 143 -6.83 -13.60 -10.86
C ALA A 143 -6.53 -13.55 -9.35
N LEU A 144 -6.16 -12.38 -8.83
CA LEU A 144 -5.96 -12.15 -7.39
C LEU A 144 -7.29 -12.28 -6.62
N ASP A 145 -8.39 -11.71 -7.12
CA ASP A 145 -9.71 -11.76 -6.48
C ASP A 145 -10.24 -13.20 -6.40
N ASN A 146 -10.09 -13.98 -7.48
CA ASN A 146 -10.46 -15.39 -7.48
C ASN A 146 -9.66 -16.21 -6.46
N LEU A 147 -8.34 -16.01 -6.42
CA LEU A 147 -7.48 -16.66 -5.42
C LEU A 147 -7.87 -16.22 -4.00
N SER A 148 -8.13 -14.93 -3.80
CA SER A 148 -8.52 -14.36 -2.51
C SER A 148 -9.77 -15.03 -1.96
N ASN A 149 -10.80 -15.17 -2.78
CA ASN A 149 -12.05 -15.81 -2.38
C ASN A 149 -11.83 -17.27 -2.00
N ASN A 150 -11.07 -18.04 -2.80
CA ASN A 150 -10.78 -19.45 -2.49
C ASN A 150 -9.98 -19.61 -1.18
N VAL A 151 -9.00 -18.73 -0.92
CA VAL A 151 -8.24 -18.74 0.33
C VAL A 151 -9.14 -18.38 1.51
N ASP A 152 -10.00 -17.37 1.35
CA ASP A 152 -10.91 -16.92 2.39
C ASP A 152 -11.96 -18.00 2.73
N ASP A 153 -12.52 -18.69 1.73
CA ASP A 153 -13.51 -19.75 1.94
C ASP A 153 -12.95 -20.90 2.79
N LEU A 154 -11.73 -21.37 2.47
CA LEU A 154 -11.07 -22.44 3.22
C LEU A 154 -10.66 -22.01 4.63
N TYR A 155 -10.22 -20.76 4.79
CA TYR A 155 -9.91 -20.19 6.11
C TYR A 155 -11.16 -20.07 6.98
N VAL A 156 -12.24 -19.50 6.42
CA VAL A 156 -13.50 -19.26 7.13
C VAL A 156 -14.09 -20.57 7.62
N GLN A 157 -14.12 -21.59 6.77
CA GLN A 157 -14.61 -22.91 7.15
C GLN A 157 -13.87 -23.47 8.38
N ILE A 158 -12.53 -23.50 8.35
CA ILE A 158 -11.73 -24.08 9.42
C ILE A 158 -11.81 -23.25 10.72
N ALA A 159 -11.86 -21.93 10.63
CA ALA A 159 -12.04 -21.07 11.79
C ALA A 159 -13.42 -21.23 12.43
N GLN A 160 -14.47 -21.42 11.63
CA GLN A 160 -15.83 -21.67 12.13
C GLN A 160 -15.97 -23.06 12.77
N ASP A 161 -15.31 -24.08 12.21
CA ASP A 161 -15.23 -25.42 12.81
C ASP A 161 -14.50 -25.38 14.17
N ALA A 162 -13.60 -24.42 14.37
CA ALA A 162 -12.96 -24.12 15.65
C ALA A 162 -13.83 -23.26 16.60
N HIS A 163 -15.06 -22.92 16.20
CA HIS A 163 -15.97 -22.02 16.93
C HIS A 163 -15.42 -20.60 17.16
N LEU A 164 -14.59 -20.10 16.24
CA LEU A 164 -14.02 -18.76 16.28
C LEU A 164 -14.71 -17.83 15.27
N ASP A 165 -14.70 -16.51 15.55
CA ASP A 165 -15.04 -15.50 14.55
C ASP A 165 -13.84 -15.31 13.60
N PRO A 166 -13.94 -15.73 12.32
CA PRO A 166 -12.80 -15.69 11.39
C PRO A 166 -12.29 -14.27 11.15
N TRP A 167 -13.18 -13.28 11.03
CA TRP A 167 -12.75 -11.94 10.63
C TRP A 167 -12.14 -11.18 11.80
N LYS A 168 -12.69 -11.37 13.00
CA LYS A 168 -12.07 -10.87 14.23
C LYS A 168 -10.70 -11.51 14.45
N LEU A 169 -10.60 -12.84 14.33
CA LEU A 169 -9.35 -13.58 14.49
C LEU A 169 -8.27 -13.09 13.52
N ARG A 170 -8.60 -12.98 12.23
CA ARG A 170 -7.70 -12.46 11.19
C ARG A 170 -7.22 -11.04 11.49
N ASN A 171 -8.11 -10.15 11.96
CA ASN A 171 -7.73 -8.77 12.28
C ASN A 171 -6.78 -8.72 13.50
N ASN A 172 -7.05 -9.51 14.53
CA ASN A 172 -6.24 -9.54 15.75
C ASN A 172 -4.86 -10.20 15.52
N TYR A 173 -4.72 -11.04 14.50
CA TYR A 173 -3.47 -11.68 14.10
C TYR A 173 -2.36 -10.69 13.71
N VAL A 174 -2.68 -9.40 13.53
CA VAL A 174 -1.68 -8.35 13.37
C VAL A 174 -0.68 -8.31 14.53
N SER A 175 -1.10 -8.65 15.76
CA SER A 175 -0.21 -8.73 16.92
C SER A 175 0.90 -9.76 16.75
N VAL A 176 0.57 -10.91 16.15
CA VAL A 176 1.55 -11.96 15.80
C VAL A 176 2.47 -11.47 14.69
N THR A 177 1.91 -10.84 13.65
CA THR A 177 2.69 -10.29 12.53
C THR A 177 3.70 -9.24 12.98
N LEU A 178 3.35 -8.44 13.98
CA LEU A 178 4.23 -7.42 14.59
C LEU A 178 5.21 -8.00 15.63
N GLY A 179 5.19 -9.31 15.89
CA GLY A 179 6.05 -9.97 16.88
C GLY A 179 5.71 -9.62 18.33
N GLN A 180 4.49 -9.15 18.60
CA GLN A 180 4.05 -8.79 19.95
C GLN A 180 3.60 -10.01 20.76
N VAL A 181 3.11 -11.05 20.08
CA VAL A 181 2.63 -12.29 20.68
C VAL A 181 2.99 -13.46 19.77
N GLU A 182 3.43 -14.59 20.34
CA GLU A 182 3.65 -15.84 19.59
C GLU A 182 2.32 -16.44 19.11
N ALA A 183 2.30 -17.05 17.92
CA ALA A 183 1.07 -17.56 17.29
C ALA A 183 0.27 -18.53 18.18
N ASN A 184 0.95 -19.48 18.82
CA ASN A 184 0.30 -20.43 19.73
C ASN A 184 -0.31 -19.73 20.95
N GLN A 185 0.36 -18.73 21.50
CA GLN A 185 -0.17 -17.97 22.63
C GLN A 185 -1.36 -17.11 22.21
N PHE A 186 -1.30 -16.51 21.02
CA PHE A 186 -2.41 -15.76 20.43
C PHE A 186 -3.66 -16.64 20.30
N LEU A 187 -3.54 -17.84 19.72
CA LEU A 187 -4.69 -18.74 19.56
C LEU A 187 -5.24 -19.25 20.89
N LYS A 188 -4.38 -19.50 21.89
CA LYS A 188 -4.83 -19.81 23.26
C LYS A 188 -5.62 -18.66 23.90
N ASN A 189 -5.19 -17.42 23.68
CA ASN A 189 -5.89 -16.23 24.17
C ASN A 189 -7.26 -16.04 23.49
N GLU A 190 -7.41 -16.47 22.24
CA GLU A 190 -8.68 -16.49 21.51
C GLU A 190 -9.55 -17.71 21.88
N GLY A 191 -9.11 -18.55 22.82
CA GLY A 191 -9.88 -19.65 23.40
C GLY A 191 -9.62 -21.03 22.77
N LEU A 192 -8.68 -21.14 21.82
CA LEU A 192 -8.36 -22.40 21.16
C LEU A 192 -7.34 -23.22 21.97
N GLN A 193 -7.78 -24.38 22.47
CA GLN A 193 -6.94 -25.29 23.27
C GLN A 193 -6.37 -26.47 22.48
N ASP A 194 -6.94 -26.78 21.31
CA ASP A 194 -6.45 -27.85 20.43
C ASP A 194 -5.18 -27.39 19.70
N ASP A 195 -4.04 -27.93 20.08
CA ASP A 195 -2.74 -27.57 19.51
C ASP A 195 -2.62 -27.94 18.01
N SER A 196 -3.29 -29.01 17.56
CA SER A 196 -3.27 -29.41 16.13
C SER A 196 -4.08 -28.43 15.29
N LEU A 197 -5.26 -28.06 15.76
CA LEU A 197 -6.08 -27.04 15.10
C LEU A 197 -5.40 -25.66 15.16
N ALA A 198 -4.68 -25.37 16.23
CA ALA A 198 -3.93 -24.13 16.37
C ALA A 198 -2.79 -24.02 15.34
N GLU A 199 -2.05 -25.11 15.10
CA GLU A 199 -1.02 -25.14 14.05
C GLU A 199 -1.62 -24.87 12.67
N ARG A 200 -2.75 -25.54 12.34
CA ARG A 200 -3.47 -25.36 11.08
C ARG A 200 -3.95 -23.92 10.90
N LEU A 201 -4.59 -23.34 11.93
CA LEU A 201 -5.07 -21.97 11.90
C LEU A 201 -3.94 -20.95 11.80
N THR A 202 -2.79 -21.19 12.44
CA THR A 202 -1.61 -20.32 12.30
C THR A 202 -1.16 -20.24 10.85
N LYS A 203 -1.09 -21.38 10.15
CA LYS A 203 -0.72 -21.43 8.72
C LYS A 203 -1.75 -20.72 7.84
N LEU A 204 -3.05 -20.90 8.10
CA LEU A 204 -4.11 -20.22 7.34
C LEU A 204 -4.14 -18.71 7.61
N LEU A 205 -3.90 -18.27 8.84
CA LEU A 205 -3.77 -16.84 9.16
C LEU A 205 -2.56 -16.21 8.46
N ALA A 206 -1.44 -16.95 8.38
CA ALA A 206 -0.31 -16.56 7.54
C ALA A 206 -0.70 -16.52 6.05
N ALA A 207 -1.50 -17.47 5.55
CA ALA A 207 -2.01 -17.44 4.17
C ALA A 207 -2.87 -16.20 3.92
N SER A 208 -3.78 -15.85 4.84
CA SER A 208 -4.57 -14.62 4.77
C SER A 208 -3.70 -13.36 4.76
N TYR A 209 -2.58 -13.35 5.50
CA TYR A 209 -1.61 -12.25 5.46
C TYR A 209 -0.95 -12.09 4.08
N PHE A 210 -0.47 -13.18 3.47
CA PHE A 210 0.08 -13.13 2.11
C PHE A 210 -1.00 -12.76 1.06
N ARG A 211 -2.22 -13.27 1.22
CA ARG A 211 -3.39 -12.91 0.43
C ARG A 211 -3.74 -11.43 0.55
N GLN A 212 -3.48 -10.77 1.67
CA GLN A 212 -3.61 -9.30 1.78
C GLN A 212 -2.45 -8.58 1.07
N ARG A 213 -1.21 -9.08 1.21
CA ARG A 213 0.00 -8.46 0.61
C ARG A 213 -0.02 -8.42 -0.91
N MET A 214 -0.70 -9.36 -1.57
CA MET A 214 -0.80 -9.34 -3.05
C MET A 214 -1.55 -8.13 -3.59
N TYR A 215 -2.28 -7.39 -2.75
CA TYR A 215 -3.03 -6.17 -3.13
C TYR A 215 -2.26 -4.86 -2.93
N VAL A 216 -0.95 -4.90 -2.72
CA VAL A 216 -0.15 -3.66 -2.61
C VAL A 216 -0.39 -2.77 -3.84
N SER A 217 -0.80 -1.52 -3.63
CA SER A 217 -1.23 -0.65 -4.73
C SER A 217 -0.13 -0.34 -5.74
N GLY A 218 1.14 -0.47 -5.34
CA GLY A 218 2.30 -0.36 -6.22
C GLY A 218 2.24 -1.33 -7.41
N THR A 219 1.65 -2.51 -7.23
CA THR A 219 1.41 -3.49 -8.29
C THR A 219 0.67 -2.86 -9.47
N PHE A 220 -0.34 -2.02 -9.24
CA PHE A 220 -1.17 -1.46 -10.30
C PHE A 220 -0.77 -0.02 -10.71
N LYS A 221 0.30 0.54 -10.13
CA LYS A 221 0.74 1.94 -10.37
C LYS A 221 1.40 2.12 -11.74
N HIS A 222 2.07 1.09 -12.24
CA HIS A 222 3.03 1.19 -13.35
C HIS A 222 2.46 0.72 -14.70
N ASP A 223 3.31 0.80 -15.72
CA ASP A 223 3.03 0.63 -17.14
C ASP A 223 2.98 -0.84 -17.59
N ASP A 224 3.69 -1.75 -16.93
CA ASP A 224 3.89 -3.11 -17.46
C ASP A 224 3.83 -4.19 -16.37
N LEU A 225 3.29 -5.36 -16.73
CA LEU A 225 3.18 -6.54 -15.88
C LEU A 225 4.54 -7.13 -15.48
N ALA A 226 5.59 -6.96 -16.29
CA ALA A 226 6.89 -7.59 -16.07
C ALA A 226 7.65 -7.05 -14.85
N ARG A 227 7.20 -5.91 -14.30
CA ARG A 227 7.91 -5.22 -13.23
C ARG A 227 7.87 -6.00 -11.91
N VAL A 228 8.81 -5.64 -11.03
CA VAL A 228 8.99 -6.29 -9.72
C VAL A 228 7.73 -6.19 -8.85
N GLU A 229 6.97 -5.09 -8.93
CA GLU A 229 5.78 -4.86 -8.11
C GLU A 229 4.63 -5.84 -8.45
N SER A 230 4.47 -6.18 -9.73
CA SER A 230 3.50 -7.18 -10.19
C SER A 230 3.94 -8.60 -9.86
N ARG A 231 5.24 -8.90 -10.05
CA ARG A 231 5.81 -10.19 -9.64
C ARG A 231 5.72 -10.42 -8.14
N TYR A 232 5.89 -9.37 -7.35
CA TYR A 232 5.68 -9.41 -5.91
C TYR A 232 4.24 -9.80 -5.56
N ALA A 233 3.22 -9.23 -6.22
CA ALA A 233 1.84 -9.64 -6.00
C ALA A 233 1.62 -11.12 -6.32
N ILE A 234 2.12 -11.58 -7.47
CA ILE A 234 2.03 -12.99 -7.88
C ILE A 234 2.73 -13.91 -6.88
N ALA A 235 3.92 -13.54 -6.39
CA ALA A 235 4.66 -14.31 -5.39
C ALA A 235 3.91 -14.42 -4.05
N ASN A 236 3.26 -13.34 -3.61
CA ASN A 236 2.43 -13.37 -2.41
C ASN A 236 1.18 -14.26 -2.61
N GLY A 237 0.55 -14.21 -3.80
CA GLY A 237 -0.53 -15.13 -4.16
C GLY A 237 -0.09 -16.60 -4.11
N LEU A 238 1.06 -16.92 -4.74
CA LEU A 238 1.65 -18.26 -4.68
C LEU A 238 1.90 -18.72 -3.24
N ARG A 239 2.46 -17.84 -2.39
CA ARG A 239 2.73 -18.18 -0.99
C ARG A 239 1.45 -18.46 -0.21
N ALA A 240 0.38 -17.70 -0.44
CA ALA A 240 -0.93 -17.96 0.16
C ALA A 240 -1.49 -19.32 -0.28
N ALA A 241 -1.45 -19.62 -1.59
CA ALA A 241 -1.91 -20.89 -2.14
C ALA A 241 -1.14 -22.10 -1.56
N LEU A 242 0.19 -22.00 -1.44
CA LEU A 242 1.01 -23.07 -0.86
C LEU A 242 0.69 -23.33 0.62
N LEU A 243 0.47 -22.27 1.41
CA LEU A 243 0.10 -22.40 2.82
C LEU A 243 -1.28 -23.04 3.02
N VAL A 244 -2.23 -22.73 2.13
CA VAL A 244 -3.55 -23.37 2.14
C VAL A 244 -3.43 -24.84 1.77
N ALA A 245 -2.70 -25.18 0.69
CA ALA A 245 -2.51 -26.55 0.25
C ALA A 245 -1.85 -27.43 1.35
N ASP A 246 -0.89 -26.89 2.11
CA ASP A 246 -0.26 -27.57 3.23
C ASP A 246 -1.24 -27.94 4.37
N VAL A 247 -2.34 -27.20 4.52
CA VAL A 247 -3.32 -27.41 5.59
C VAL A 247 -4.55 -28.21 5.13
N THR A 248 -5.01 -27.99 3.92
CA THR A 248 -6.28 -28.57 3.42
C THR A 248 -6.08 -29.67 2.38
N GLY A 249 -4.91 -29.72 1.74
CA GLY A 249 -4.66 -30.56 0.58
C GLY A 249 -5.21 -30.00 -0.73
N ASP A 250 -5.90 -28.85 -0.71
CA ASP A 250 -6.47 -28.23 -1.90
C ASP A 250 -5.42 -27.43 -2.66
N ASP A 251 -5.10 -27.88 -3.88
CA ASP A 251 -4.18 -27.18 -4.75
C ASP A 251 -4.88 -26.07 -5.55
N LEU A 252 -4.72 -24.83 -5.09
CA LEU A 252 -5.26 -23.63 -5.74
C LEU A 252 -4.38 -23.13 -6.91
N ILE A 253 -3.16 -23.63 -7.08
CA ILE A 253 -2.18 -23.12 -8.04
C ILE A 253 -2.66 -23.31 -9.50
N PRO A 254 -3.22 -24.46 -9.94
CA PRO A 254 -3.68 -24.64 -11.31
C PRO A 254 -4.74 -23.62 -11.73
N ALA A 255 -5.71 -23.33 -10.85
CA ALA A 255 -6.74 -22.34 -11.10
C ALA A 255 -6.15 -20.92 -11.15
N PHE A 256 -5.29 -20.59 -10.19
CA PHE A 256 -4.61 -19.29 -10.15
C PHE A 256 -3.74 -19.05 -11.39
N ARG A 257 -2.97 -20.07 -11.81
CA ARG A 257 -2.15 -20.03 -13.02
C ARG A 257 -2.99 -19.79 -14.27
N ARG A 258 -4.11 -20.51 -14.41
CA ARG A 258 -5.04 -20.34 -15.55
C ARG A 258 -5.59 -18.91 -15.62
N ASP A 259 -5.95 -18.32 -14.48
CA ASP A 259 -6.50 -16.98 -14.42
C ASP A 259 -5.40 -15.92 -14.70
N LEU A 260 -4.19 -16.14 -14.20
CA LEU A 260 -3.02 -15.30 -14.48
C LEU A 260 -2.59 -15.31 -15.95
N ALA A 261 -2.87 -16.37 -16.70
CA ALA A 261 -2.56 -16.46 -18.14
C ALA A 261 -3.27 -15.36 -18.96
N GLN A 262 -4.33 -14.74 -18.42
CA GLN A 262 -5.05 -13.65 -19.07
C GLN A 262 -4.35 -12.28 -18.92
N ALA A 263 -3.40 -12.15 -18.01
CA ALA A 263 -2.60 -10.93 -17.85
C ALA A 263 -1.33 -11.07 -18.68
N VAL A 264 -1.11 -10.16 -19.64
CA VAL A 264 0.03 -10.24 -20.59
C VAL A 264 0.86 -8.96 -20.53
N SER A 265 2.18 -9.10 -20.42
CA SER A 265 3.13 -8.00 -20.65
C SER A 265 3.30 -7.79 -22.15
N THR A 266 2.94 -6.62 -22.67
CA THR A 266 3.18 -6.28 -24.09
C THR A 266 4.64 -6.06 -24.40
N ARG A 267 5.47 -5.80 -23.38
CA ARG A 267 6.92 -5.63 -23.54
C ARG A 267 7.66 -6.96 -23.73
N THR A 268 7.24 -8.00 -23.04
CA THR A 268 7.94 -9.30 -23.01
C THR A 268 7.18 -10.44 -23.68
N ASN A 269 5.89 -10.23 -23.98
CA ASN A 269 4.94 -11.26 -24.40
C ASN A 269 4.74 -12.41 -23.40
N LEU A 270 5.25 -12.27 -22.17
CA LEU A 270 5.02 -13.23 -21.10
C LEU A 270 3.71 -12.93 -20.38
N THR A 271 3.05 -14.00 -19.95
CA THR A 271 1.83 -13.95 -19.16
C THR A 271 2.12 -13.92 -17.66
N GLY A 272 1.11 -13.62 -16.85
CA GLY A 272 1.19 -13.79 -15.40
C GLY A 272 1.49 -15.24 -15.00
N ALA A 273 1.06 -16.22 -15.80
CA ALA A 273 1.34 -17.63 -15.57
C ALA A 273 2.83 -17.94 -15.76
N ASP A 274 3.47 -17.36 -16.78
CA ASP A 274 4.92 -17.54 -16.99
C ASP A 274 5.73 -16.94 -15.84
N TYR A 275 5.28 -15.80 -15.29
CA TYR A 275 5.92 -15.22 -14.10
C TYR A 275 5.69 -16.05 -12.84
N LEU A 276 4.50 -16.63 -12.66
CA LEU A 276 4.23 -17.57 -11.58
C LEU A 276 5.20 -18.76 -11.65
N ASP A 277 5.34 -19.35 -12.84
CA ASP A 277 6.24 -20.48 -13.06
C ASP A 277 7.70 -20.09 -12.76
N GLN A 278 8.17 -18.92 -13.22
CA GLN A 278 9.51 -18.43 -12.91
C GLN A 278 9.76 -18.29 -11.40
N ILE A 279 8.80 -17.73 -10.66
CA ILE A 279 8.89 -17.56 -9.20
C ILE A 279 8.94 -18.93 -8.49
N GLN A 280 8.17 -19.91 -8.97
CA GLN A 280 8.16 -21.24 -8.41
C GLN A 280 9.50 -21.96 -8.62
N HIS A 281 10.10 -21.83 -9.80
CA HIS A 281 11.41 -22.41 -10.11
C HIS A 281 12.55 -21.75 -9.31
N SER A 282 12.51 -20.44 -9.08
CA SER A 282 13.53 -19.76 -8.26
C SER A 282 13.43 -20.10 -6.77
N SER A 283 12.24 -20.51 -6.31
CA SER A 283 12.00 -20.94 -4.92
C SER A 283 12.41 -22.40 -4.68
N ASN A 284 12.47 -23.22 -5.74
CA ASN A 284 12.91 -24.61 -5.72
C ASN A 284 14.11 -24.79 -6.66
N PRO A 285 15.33 -24.36 -6.26
CA PRO A 285 16.51 -24.61 -7.07
C PRO A 285 16.66 -26.13 -7.33
N PRO A 286 17.09 -26.55 -8.54
CA PRO A 286 17.33 -27.96 -8.83
C PRO A 286 18.32 -28.53 -7.80
N GLU A 287 18.09 -29.77 -7.37
CA GLU A 287 18.99 -30.51 -6.48
C GLU A 287 20.41 -30.47 -7.06
N GLY A 288 21.26 -29.60 -6.50
CA GLY A 288 22.63 -29.40 -6.99
C GLY A 288 23.17 -27.97 -6.94
N SER A 289 22.35 -26.91 -6.88
CA SER A 289 22.90 -25.55 -6.78
C SER A 289 23.10 -25.09 -5.33
N LYS A 290 24.30 -25.29 -4.81
CA LYS A 290 24.77 -24.65 -3.58
C LYS A 290 24.93 -23.13 -3.80
N THR A 291 24.44 -22.38 -2.81
CA THR A 291 24.86 -21.03 -2.37
C THR A 291 24.78 -19.86 -3.36
N PHE A 292 23.94 -18.86 -3.04
CA PHE A 292 24.28 -17.43 -2.90
C PHE A 292 23.26 -16.88 -1.89
N GLY A 293 23.63 -16.35 -0.72
CA GLY A 293 24.48 -15.18 -0.53
C GLY A 293 23.54 -14.00 -0.25
N SER A 294 23.29 -13.73 1.03
CA SER A 294 22.52 -12.59 1.53
C SER A 294 22.98 -11.26 0.93
N VAL A 295 22.01 -10.45 0.49
CA VAL A 295 22.14 -8.99 0.37
C VAL A 295 21.14 -8.36 1.32
#